data_AF-A0A956IR99-F1
#
_entry.id   AF-A0A956IR99-F1
#
_cell.length_a   1.000
_cell.length_b   1.000
_cell.length_c   1.000
_cell.angle_alpha   90.00
_cell.angle_beta   90.00
_cell.angle_gamma   90.00
#
_symmetry.space_group_name_H-M   'P 1'
#
loop_
_entity.id
_entity.type
_entity.pdbx_description
1 polymer ?
#
loop_
_entity_poly.entity_id
_entity_poly.type
_entity_poly.pdbx_seq_one_letter_code
_entity_poly.pdbx_strand_id
1 'polypeptide(L)'
;SLGTCYTARFADIPASTGHGEPIQKLFKLKDGEAIVSALSLDPRIVGELDGSEDHYPETFGVAASTDGYGLCFGLAPFAEPSTRSGRRYAKPSKGHRMLNVAAVTGDETLIAASKGRRALLCAVTEVNYLSGAGKGVMLMKLGKDDELIGFLAAKGDGDTLTLKTSLGGEQRVNLNRYELTGRGGKGREVIKRGQLIGVVREVPVAPPVFADAEA
;
A
#
# COMPACT_ATOMS: atom_id res chain seq x y z
N SER A 1 -9.61 -0.55 3.24
CA SER A 1 -9.37 0.91 3.34
C SER A 1 -9.52 1.43 4.77
N LEU A 2 -10.21 0.74 5.69
CA LEU A 2 -10.41 1.19 7.07
C LEU A 2 -9.39 0.62 8.07
N GLY A 3 -8.27 0.06 7.57
CA GLY A 3 -7.24 -0.56 8.39
C GLY A 3 -7.54 -2.00 8.81
N THR A 4 -8.43 -2.70 8.11
CA THR A 4 -8.73 -4.13 8.30
C THR A 4 -8.12 -4.93 7.15
N CYS A 5 -7.48 -6.05 7.48
CA CYS A 5 -7.02 -7.08 6.56
C CYS A 5 -7.93 -8.31 6.69
N TYR A 6 -8.31 -8.88 5.56
CA TYR A 6 -9.14 -10.06 5.46
C TYR A 6 -8.33 -11.15 4.76
N THR A 7 -8.24 -12.31 5.39
CA THR A 7 -7.40 -13.41 4.92
C THR A 7 -8.24 -14.67 4.79
N ALA A 8 -8.02 -15.40 3.70
CA ALA A 8 -8.61 -16.69 3.38
C ALA A 8 -7.55 -17.54 2.69
N ARG A 9 -7.68 -18.87 2.72
CA ARG A 9 -6.77 -19.72 1.96
C ARG A 9 -7.10 -19.56 0.48
N PHE A 10 -6.12 -19.70 -0.38
CA PHE A 10 -6.35 -19.68 -1.83
C PHE A 10 -7.40 -20.71 -2.26
N ALA A 11 -7.37 -21.91 -1.64
CA ALA A 11 -8.35 -22.97 -1.89
C ALA A 11 -9.80 -22.63 -1.46
N ASP A 12 -9.99 -21.62 -0.59
CA ASP A 12 -11.33 -21.17 -0.17
C ASP A 12 -11.91 -20.14 -1.13
N ILE A 13 -11.12 -19.64 -2.10
CA ILE A 13 -11.58 -18.71 -3.13
C ILE A 13 -12.29 -19.52 -4.22
N PRO A 14 -13.58 -19.26 -4.49
CA PRO A 14 -14.32 -20.01 -5.50
C PRO A 14 -13.69 -19.86 -6.90
N ALA A 15 -13.40 -20.99 -7.53
CA ALA A 15 -12.97 -21.00 -8.92
C ALA A 15 -14.10 -20.47 -9.83
N SER A 16 -13.75 -19.63 -10.80
CA SER A 16 -14.68 -19.11 -11.79
C SER A 16 -13.96 -18.86 -13.10
N THR A 17 -14.63 -19.18 -14.21
CA THR A 17 -14.19 -18.84 -15.57
C THR A 17 -14.77 -17.51 -16.05
N GLY A 18 -15.61 -16.85 -15.24
CA GLY A 18 -16.27 -15.59 -15.54
C GLY A 18 -15.88 -14.47 -14.55
N HIS A 19 -16.87 -13.69 -14.11
CA HIS A 19 -16.63 -12.53 -13.23
C HIS A 19 -16.34 -12.87 -11.77
N GLY A 20 -16.29 -14.16 -11.39
CA GLY A 20 -16.08 -14.57 -10.01
C GLY A 20 -17.28 -14.29 -9.09
N GLU A 21 -17.01 -14.36 -7.79
CA GLU A 21 -18.01 -14.06 -6.75
C GLU A 21 -17.69 -12.75 -6.03
N PRO A 22 -18.73 -12.02 -5.56
CA PRO A 22 -18.51 -10.84 -4.73
C PRO A 22 -17.74 -11.17 -3.45
N ILE A 23 -16.69 -10.40 -3.17
CA ILE A 23 -15.82 -10.58 -1.99
C ILE A 23 -16.59 -10.56 -0.66
N GLN A 24 -17.76 -9.93 -0.63
CA GLN A 24 -18.66 -9.86 0.53
C GLN A 24 -19.22 -11.24 0.94
N LYS A 25 -19.20 -12.23 0.03
CA LYS A 25 -19.55 -13.62 0.39
C LYS A 25 -18.55 -14.20 1.40
N LEU A 26 -17.26 -13.88 1.25
CA LEU A 26 -16.22 -14.29 2.17
C LEU A 26 -16.18 -13.39 3.41
N PHE A 27 -16.26 -12.07 3.23
CA PHE A 27 -15.97 -11.11 4.30
C PHE A 27 -17.10 -10.11 4.56
N LYS A 28 -17.24 -9.69 5.82
CA LYS A 28 -18.15 -8.62 6.25
C LYS A 28 -17.39 -7.30 6.22
N LEU A 29 -17.47 -6.61 5.10
CA LEU A 29 -16.95 -5.25 4.94
C LEU A 29 -17.90 -4.25 5.60
N LYS A 30 -17.34 -3.17 6.16
CA LYS A 30 -18.15 -2.05 6.67
C LYS A 30 -18.66 -1.18 5.52
N ASP A 31 -19.67 -0.37 5.80
CA ASP A 31 -20.21 0.57 4.82
C ASP A 31 -19.14 1.54 4.32
N GLY A 32 -19.06 1.65 3.00
CA GLY A 32 -18.04 2.44 2.30
C GLY A 32 -16.62 1.90 2.44
N GLU A 33 -16.38 0.75 3.05
CA GLU A 33 -15.07 0.10 3.04
C GLU A 33 -14.74 -0.40 1.63
N ALA A 34 -13.49 -0.24 1.23
CA ALA A 34 -12.99 -0.63 -0.08
C ALA A 34 -11.71 -1.44 0.09
N ILE A 35 -11.54 -2.46 -0.76
CA ILE A 35 -10.26 -3.18 -0.88
C ILE A 35 -9.26 -2.26 -1.56
N VAL A 36 -8.07 -2.12 -0.96
CA VAL A 36 -7.02 -1.20 -1.44
C VAL A 36 -5.77 -1.91 -1.92
N SER A 37 -5.55 -3.14 -1.45
CA SER A 37 -4.45 -4.01 -1.81
C SER A 37 -4.86 -5.47 -1.62
N ALA A 38 -4.20 -6.36 -2.33
CA ALA A 38 -4.27 -7.80 -2.17
C ALA A 38 -2.84 -8.35 -2.21
N LEU A 39 -2.49 -9.18 -1.25
CA LEU A 39 -1.15 -9.74 -1.08
C LEU A 39 -1.27 -11.25 -0.91
N SER A 40 -0.32 -12.00 -1.48
CA SER A 40 -0.13 -13.40 -1.12
C SER A 40 0.85 -13.47 0.05
N LEU A 41 0.47 -14.18 1.11
CA LEU A 41 1.33 -14.46 2.26
C LEU A 41 1.87 -15.90 2.20
N ASP A 42 1.96 -16.47 0.99
CA ASP A 42 2.63 -17.75 0.80
C ASP A 42 4.09 -17.63 1.24
N PRO A 43 4.60 -18.54 2.11
CA PRO A 43 5.98 -18.46 2.60
C PRO A 43 7.04 -18.41 1.49
N ARG A 44 6.75 -18.93 0.29
CA ARG A 44 7.64 -18.87 -0.87
C ARG A 44 7.80 -17.45 -1.44
N ILE A 45 6.87 -16.55 -1.11
CA ILE A 45 6.83 -15.16 -1.58
C ILE A 45 7.31 -14.20 -0.50
N VAL A 46 6.88 -14.42 0.75
CA VAL A 46 7.11 -13.48 1.86
C VAL A 46 8.18 -13.94 2.85
N GLY A 47 8.73 -15.14 2.68
CA GLY A 47 9.75 -15.67 3.59
C GLY A 47 9.22 -15.83 5.02
N GLU A 48 10.12 -15.69 5.98
CA GLU A 48 9.81 -15.79 7.40
C GLU A 48 9.17 -14.48 7.92
N LEU A 49 8.03 -14.61 8.59
CA LEU A 49 7.22 -13.47 9.06
C LEU A 49 7.38 -13.18 10.56
N ASP A 50 8.20 -13.96 11.26
CA ASP A 50 8.44 -13.80 12.69
C ASP A 50 9.34 -12.59 12.96
N GLY A 51 8.83 -11.64 13.75
CA GLY A 51 9.55 -10.41 14.08
C GLY A 51 8.82 -9.56 15.13
N SER A 52 9.49 -8.50 15.58
CA SER A 52 9.06 -7.57 16.62
C SER A 52 9.41 -6.12 16.27
N GLU A 53 9.08 -5.17 17.15
CA GLU A 53 9.47 -3.76 17.00
C GLU A 53 11.00 -3.55 17.06
N ASP A 54 11.72 -4.43 17.75
CA ASP A 54 13.18 -4.37 17.90
C ASP A 54 13.91 -5.20 16.82
N HIS A 55 13.22 -6.16 16.21
CA HIS A 55 13.77 -7.05 15.18
C HIS A 55 12.75 -7.26 14.07
N TYR A 56 12.88 -6.51 12.99
CA TYR A 56 11.90 -6.56 11.90
C TYR A 56 11.95 -7.95 11.24
N PRO A 57 10.80 -8.53 10.88
CA PRO A 57 10.79 -9.75 10.08
C PRO A 57 11.37 -9.48 8.68
N GLU A 58 11.76 -10.52 7.96
CA GLU A 58 12.31 -10.42 6.60
C GLU A 58 11.35 -9.65 5.68
N THR A 59 10.06 -9.95 5.78
CA THR A 59 9.01 -9.20 5.09
C THR A 59 7.99 -8.64 6.08
N PHE A 60 7.72 -7.35 5.96
CA PHE A 60 6.68 -6.65 6.72
C PHE A 60 5.78 -5.82 5.81
N GLY A 61 4.65 -5.37 6.35
CA GLY A 61 3.72 -4.50 5.64
C GLY A 61 4.04 -3.03 5.88
N VAL A 62 3.88 -2.20 4.85
CA VAL A 62 3.84 -0.74 4.96
C VAL A 62 2.52 -0.21 4.38
N ALA A 63 1.95 0.80 5.03
CA ALA A 63 0.72 1.44 4.60
C ALA A 63 0.74 2.95 4.88
N ALA A 64 -0.03 3.71 4.11
CA ALA A 64 -0.21 5.14 4.31
C ALA A 64 -1.69 5.55 4.22
N SER A 65 -2.08 6.55 5.01
CA SER A 65 -3.42 7.12 5.05
C SER A 65 -3.54 8.45 4.30
N THR A 66 -4.76 8.81 3.92
CA THR A 66 -5.09 10.06 3.21
C THR A 66 -4.70 11.33 3.99
N ASP A 67 -4.63 11.28 5.33
CA ASP A 67 -4.16 12.39 6.17
C ASP A 67 -2.64 12.44 6.34
N GLY A 68 -1.89 11.68 5.54
CA GLY A 68 -0.44 11.77 5.49
C GLY A 68 0.28 11.03 6.61
N TYR A 69 -0.36 10.08 7.28
CA TYR A 69 0.30 9.18 8.23
C TYR A 69 0.72 7.89 7.53
N GLY A 70 1.81 7.28 7.98
CA GLY A 70 2.29 5.98 7.52
C GLY A 70 2.66 5.09 8.70
N LEU A 71 2.54 3.78 8.52
CA LEU A 71 2.95 2.77 9.49
C LEU A 71 3.54 1.55 8.79
N CYS A 72 4.48 0.91 9.47
CA CYS A 72 4.93 -0.44 9.18
C CYS A 72 4.30 -1.40 10.21
N PHE A 73 4.07 -2.66 9.84
CA PHE A 73 3.44 -3.65 10.70
C PHE A 73 3.78 -5.09 10.28
N GLY A 74 3.77 -6.01 11.24
CA GLY A 74 4.05 -7.42 10.98
C GLY A 74 2.96 -8.12 10.18
N LEU A 75 3.36 -9.03 9.27
CA LEU A 75 2.43 -9.80 8.44
C LEU A 75 2.02 -11.13 9.07
N ALA A 76 2.79 -11.67 10.03
CA ALA A 76 2.50 -12.95 10.71
C ALA A 76 1.07 -13.04 11.27
N PRO A 77 0.50 -11.99 11.92
CA PRO A 77 -0.89 -12.03 12.39
C PRO A 77 -1.94 -12.15 11.29
N PHE A 78 -1.56 -12.15 10.01
CA PHE A 78 -2.46 -12.26 8.85
C PHE A 78 -2.20 -13.53 8.02
N ALA A 79 -1.17 -14.34 8.34
CA ALA A 79 -0.85 -15.55 7.59
C ALA A 79 -1.99 -16.57 7.60
N GLU A 80 -2.56 -16.82 8.79
CA GLU A 80 -3.71 -17.70 8.92
C GLU A 80 -5.00 -17.09 8.35
N PRO A 81 -6.04 -17.87 8.04
CA PRO A 81 -7.35 -17.32 7.67
C PRO A 81 -7.99 -16.52 8.80
N SER A 82 -8.59 -15.39 8.45
CA SER A 82 -9.32 -14.55 9.40
C SER A 82 -10.78 -14.99 9.52
N THR A 83 -11.45 -14.57 10.60
CA THR A 83 -12.91 -14.59 10.60
C THR A 83 -13.48 -13.66 9.53
N ARG A 84 -14.78 -13.74 9.24
CA ARG A 84 -15.44 -12.83 8.29
C ARG A 84 -15.28 -11.35 8.65
N SER A 85 -14.96 -11.02 9.90
CA SER A 85 -14.74 -9.64 10.36
C SER A 85 -13.32 -9.11 10.10
N GLY A 86 -12.38 -9.97 9.67
CA GLY A 86 -10.99 -9.61 9.44
C GLY A 86 -10.21 -9.31 10.73
N ARG A 87 -8.95 -8.87 10.56
CA ARG A 87 -8.05 -8.43 11.63
C ARG A 87 -7.56 -7.02 11.33
N ARG A 88 -7.42 -6.17 12.35
CA ARG A 88 -6.96 -4.79 12.15
C ARG A 88 -5.44 -4.73 12.05
N TYR A 89 -4.94 -4.01 11.06
CA TYR A 89 -3.54 -3.60 10.94
C TYR A 89 -3.35 -2.10 11.20
N ALA A 90 -4.38 -1.27 10.99
CA ALA A 90 -4.29 0.18 11.16
C ALA A 90 -5.55 0.80 11.79
N LYS A 91 -5.38 2.02 12.29
CA LYS A 91 -6.42 2.89 12.84
C LYS A 91 -6.34 4.26 12.16
N PRO A 92 -6.89 4.43 10.95
CA PRO A 92 -6.93 5.73 10.30
C PRO A 92 -7.76 6.72 11.14
N SER A 93 -7.43 8.01 11.04
CA SER A 93 -8.23 9.06 11.69
C SER A 93 -9.65 9.13 11.14
N LYS A 94 -10.58 9.68 11.94
CA LYS A 94 -11.99 9.82 11.55
C LYS A 94 -12.10 10.57 10.21
N GLY A 95 -12.79 9.97 9.25
CA GLY A 95 -12.96 10.52 7.90
C GLY A 95 -11.86 10.14 6.90
N HIS A 96 -10.72 9.62 7.37
CA HIS A 96 -9.58 9.25 6.54
C HIS A 96 -9.48 7.74 6.32
N ARG A 97 -8.74 7.35 5.27
CA ARG A 97 -8.67 5.98 4.76
C ARG A 97 -7.22 5.61 4.47
N MET A 98 -6.91 4.32 4.54
CA MET A 98 -5.66 3.76 4.02
C MET A 98 -5.72 3.74 2.49
N LEU A 99 -4.64 4.17 1.84
CA LEU A 99 -4.54 4.30 0.38
C LEU A 99 -4.15 2.99 -0.31
N ASN A 100 -3.14 2.32 0.21
CA ASN A 100 -2.58 1.07 -0.30
C ASN A 100 -1.84 0.35 0.84
N VAL A 101 -1.41 -0.88 0.60
CA VAL A 101 -0.51 -1.66 1.45
C VAL A 101 0.50 -2.34 0.52
N ALA A 102 1.79 -2.31 0.89
CA ALA A 102 2.85 -3.04 0.21
C ALA A 102 3.57 -3.97 1.21
N ALA A 103 4.02 -5.13 0.72
CA ALA A 103 4.97 -5.97 1.42
C ALA A 103 6.40 -5.52 1.04
N VAL A 104 7.26 -5.34 2.05
CA VAL A 104 8.59 -4.72 1.94
C VAL A 104 9.60 -5.48 2.77
N THR A 105 10.88 -5.40 2.39
CA THR A 105 12.00 -6.04 3.10
C THR A 105 12.89 -5.06 3.87
N GLY A 106 12.65 -3.76 3.75
CA GLY A 106 13.35 -2.72 4.50
C GLY A 106 14.30 -1.85 3.67
N ASP A 107 14.61 -2.29 2.45
CA ASP A 107 15.48 -1.54 1.53
C ASP A 107 14.70 -0.57 0.63
N GLU A 108 13.36 -0.64 0.65
CA GLU A 108 12.52 0.15 -0.21
C GLU A 108 12.52 1.64 0.13
N THR A 109 12.44 2.46 -0.92
CA THR A 109 12.14 3.88 -0.80
C THR A 109 10.65 4.12 -0.98
N LEU A 110 10.01 4.78 -0.01
CA LEU A 110 8.63 5.20 -0.12
C LEU A 110 8.53 6.47 -0.95
N ILE A 111 7.71 6.41 -2.00
CA ILE A 111 7.29 7.56 -2.80
C ILE A 111 5.85 7.90 -2.41
N ALA A 112 5.64 9.06 -1.80
CA ALA A 112 4.33 9.53 -1.36
C ALA A 112 3.93 10.79 -2.13
N ALA A 113 2.70 10.90 -2.61
CA ALA A 113 2.23 12.05 -3.38
C ALA A 113 0.91 12.63 -2.84
N SER A 114 0.82 13.96 -2.79
CA SER A 114 -0.34 14.71 -2.33
C SER A 114 -1.11 15.38 -3.48
N LYS A 115 -2.41 15.59 -3.28
CA LYS A 115 -3.29 16.33 -4.19
C LYS A 115 -2.76 17.74 -4.47
N GLY A 116 -2.12 18.33 -3.47
CA GLY A 116 -1.46 19.64 -3.46
C GLY A 116 -0.21 19.74 -4.34
N ARG A 117 0.01 18.78 -5.25
CA ARG A 117 1.10 18.75 -6.25
C ARG A 117 2.47 18.47 -5.66
N ARG A 118 2.54 17.82 -4.51
CA ARG A 118 3.81 17.55 -3.85
C ARG A 118 4.09 16.06 -3.79
N ALA A 119 5.36 15.69 -3.85
CA ALA A 119 5.82 14.33 -3.60
C ALA A 119 6.98 14.32 -2.60
N LEU A 120 7.04 13.28 -1.77
CA LEU A 120 8.06 13.06 -0.76
C LEU A 120 8.65 11.67 -0.94
N LEU A 121 9.97 11.58 -0.84
CA LEU A 121 10.70 10.33 -0.89
C LEU A 121 11.45 10.14 0.45
N CYS A 122 11.25 9.00 1.10
CA CYS A 122 11.94 8.62 2.34
C CYS A 122 12.22 7.12 2.38
N ALA A 123 13.21 6.70 3.17
CA ALA A 123 13.45 5.27 3.37
C ALA A 123 12.25 4.66 4.12
N VAL A 124 11.89 3.42 3.81
CA VAL A 124 10.79 2.73 4.51
C VAL A 124 11.09 2.56 6.01
N THR A 125 12.37 2.44 6.37
CA THR A 125 12.86 2.34 7.76
C THR A 125 12.64 3.61 8.59
N GLU A 126 12.35 4.76 7.96
CA GLU A 126 11.95 5.96 8.70
C GLU A 126 10.50 5.90 9.20
N VAL A 127 9.68 5.00 8.64
CA VAL A 127 8.30 4.76 9.07
C VAL A 127 8.31 3.71 10.17
N ASN A 128 7.67 4.04 11.30
CA ASN A 128 7.75 3.17 12.47
C ASN A 128 7.00 1.85 12.27
N TYR A 129 7.65 0.77 12.68
CA TYR A 129 7.00 -0.53 12.83
C TYR A 129 6.18 -0.57 14.12
N LEU A 130 4.96 -1.08 14.01
CA LEU A 130 4.04 -1.24 15.10
C LEU A 130 3.74 -2.73 15.34
N SER A 131 3.83 -3.16 16.60
CA SER A 131 3.40 -4.47 17.07
C SER A 131 1.89 -4.72 16.93
N GLY A 132 1.09 -3.68 16.68
CA GLY A 132 -0.34 -3.79 16.52
C GLY A 132 -0.98 -2.61 15.79
N ALA A 133 -2.31 -2.63 15.71
CA ALA A 133 -3.05 -1.64 14.95
C ALA A 133 -2.95 -0.23 15.57
N GLY A 134 -2.38 0.70 14.82
CA GLY A 134 -2.21 2.09 15.22
C GLY A 134 -2.38 3.08 14.07
N LYS A 135 -2.20 4.37 14.40
CA LYS A 135 -2.23 5.45 13.40
C LYS A 135 -0.92 5.54 12.60
N GLY A 136 0.19 5.10 13.21
CA GLY A 136 1.52 5.33 12.67
C GLY A 136 2.03 6.74 12.93
N VAL A 137 2.93 7.17 12.09
CA VAL A 137 3.72 8.39 12.23
C VAL A 137 3.48 9.33 11.03
N MET A 138 3.67 10.65 11.18
CA MET A 138 3.46 11.68 10.12
C MET A 138 4.37 11.52 8.87
N LEU A 139 3.93 10.81 7.83
CA LEU A 139 4.72 10.51 6.63
C LEU A 139 4.99 11.77 5.81
N MET A 140 3.96 12.56 5.57
CA MET A 140 4.02 13.79 4.78
C MET A 140 3.16 14.86 5.43
N LYS A 141 3.72 16.04 5.66
CA LYS A 141 2.97 17.19 6.14
C LYS A 141 2.12 17.75 4.99
N LEU A 142 0.81 17.68 5.18
CA LEU A 142 -0.18 18.16 4.23
C LEU A 142 -0.60 19.60 4.55
N GLY A 143 -0.92 20.36 3.50
CA GLY A 143 -1.53 21.68 3.63
C GLY A 143 -3.00 21.60 4.07
N LYS A 144 -3.61 22.77 4.28
CA LYS A 144 -5.06 22.87 4.44
C LYS A 144 -5.75 22.36 3.17
N ASP A 145 -6.72 21.46 3.32
CA ASP A 145 -7.48 20.82 2.23
C ASP A 145 -6.64 19.94 1.28
N ASP A 146 -5.40 19.61 1.68
CA ASP A 146 -4.53 18.67 0.97
C ASP A 146 -4.71 17.25 1.54
N GLU A 147 -4.53 16.26 0.67
CA GLU A 147 -4.66 14.85 1.01
C GLU A 147 -3.58 14.06 0.29
N LEU A 148 -3.07 13.02 0.95
CA LEU A 148 -2.24 12.03 0.28
C LEU A 148 -3.13 11.22 -0.67
N ILE A 149 -2.72 11.12 -1.93
CA ILE A 149 -3.52 10.47 -2.99
C ILE A 149 -2.94 9.13 -3.44
N GLY A 150 -1.67 8.87 -3.12
CA GLY A 150 -0.98 7.66 -3.49
C GLY A 150 0.35 7.50 -2.78
N PHE A 151 0.76 6.25 -2.62
CA PHE A 151 2.14 5.92 -2.31
C PHE A 151 2.57 4.64 -3.02
N LEU A 152 3.88 4.49 -3.21
CA LEU A 152 4.56 3.31 -3.75
C LEU A 152 5.76 2.99 -2.86
N ALA A 153 6.00 1.72 -2.60
CA ALA A 153 7.28 1.26 -2.06
C ALA A 153 8.14 0.81 -3.26
N ALA A 154 9.14 1.62 -3.61
CA ALA A 154 10.03 1.39 -4.73
C ALA A 154 11.24 0.55 -4.27
N LYS A 155 11.50 -0.57 -4.96
CA LYS A 155 12.67 -1.43 -4.79
C LYS A 155 13.87 -0.94 -5.59
N GLY A 156 13.65 -0.11 -6.61
CA GLY A 156 14.73 0.46 -7.40
C GLY A 156 14.27 1.52 -8.40
N ASP A 157 15.20 1.97 -9.24
CA ASP A 157 15.04 3.12 -10.12
C ASP A 157 13.98 2.97 -11.22
N GLY A 158 13.62 1.73 -11.55
CA GLY A 158 12.55 1.40 -12.49
C GLY A 158 11.14 1.66 -11.93
N ASP A 159 10.98 1.60 -10.61
CA ASP A 159 9.69 1.75 -9.98
C ASP A 159 9.23 3.21 -10.02
N THR A 160 8.02 3.40 -10.54
CA THR A 160 7.48 4.74 -10.79
C THR A 160 6.06 4.86 -10.28
N LEU A 161 5.82 5.84 -9.40
CA LEU A 161 4.49 6.27 -9.05
C LEU A 161 3.96 7.20 -10.15
N THR A 162 3.01 6.70 -10.94
CA THR A 162 2.35 7.46 -12.02
C THR A 162 1.04 8.04 -11.54
N LEU A 163 0.87 9.36 -11.69
CA LEU A 163 -0.23 10.14 -11.13
C LEU A 163 -1.00 10.86 -12.23
N LYS A 164 -2.33 10.84 -12.17
CA LYS A 164 -3.18 11.62 -13.07
C LYS A 164 -3.22 13.07 -12.60
N THR A 165 -3.12 13.99 -13.55
CA THR A 165 -3.29 15.43 -13.31
C THR A 165 -4.71 15.86 -13.67
N SER A 166 -5.21 16.91 -13.02
CA SER A 166 -6.52 17.52 -13.33
C SER A 166 -6.60 18.15 -14.73
N LEU A 167 -5.48 18.24 -15.44
CA LEU A 167 -5.37 18.83 -16.79
C LEU A 167 -5.28 17.75 -17.89
N GLY A 168 -5.53 16.48 -17.54
CA GLY A 168 -5.55 15.36 -18.50
C GLY A 168 -4.19 14.74 -18.79
N GLY A 169 -3.10 15.24 -18.19
CA GLY A 169 -1.77 14.64 -18.31
C GLY A 169 -1.43 13.68 -17.16
N GLU A 170 -0.26 13.06 -17.23
CA GLU A 170 0.31 12.22 -16.18
C GLU A 170 1.61 12.80 -15.61
N GLN A 171 1.83 12.58 -14.33
CA GLN A 171 3.07 12.91 -13.64
C GLN A 171 3.72 11.64 -13.10
N ARG A 172 4.98 11.41 -13.48
CA ARG A 172 5.78 10.27 -13.04
C ARG A 172 6.75 10.70 -11.95
N VAL A 173 6.75 9.99 -10.82
CA VAL A 173 7.64 10.19 -9.68
C VAL A 173 8.43 8.91 -9.44
N ASN A 174 9.76 8.99 -9.54
CA ASN A 174 10.71 7.88 -9.37
C ASN A 174 12.02 8.38 -8.75
N LEU A 175 12.91 7.45 -8.41
CA LEU A 175 14.18 7.72 -7.72
C LEU A 175 15.20 8.47 -8.61
N ASN A 176 15.15 8.27 -9.93
CA ASN A 176 16.03 8.96 -10.87
C ASN A 176 15.76 10.47 -11.00
N ARG A 177 14.51 10.89 -10.80
CA ARG A 177 14.07 12.28 -11.02
C ARG A 177 13.98 13.07 -9.72
N TYR A 178 13.74 12.41 -8.60
CA TYR A 178 13.50 13.04 -7.31
C TYR A 178 14.45 12.50 -6.27
N GLU A 179 15.05 13.40 -5.49
CA GLU A 179 15.99 13.04 -4.44
C GLU A 179 15.26 12.56 -3.18
N LEU A 180 15.93 11.64 -2.48
CA LEU A 180 15.55 11.25 -1.12
C LEU A 180 15.63 12.47 -0.19
N THR A 181 14.57 12.73 0.56
CA THR A 181 14.55 13.85 1.52
C THR A 181 14.42 13.38 2.96
N GLY A 182 13.59 12.35 3.19
CA GLY A 182 13.18 11.95 4.51
C GLY A 182 11.73 12.31 4.81
N ARG A 183 11.22 11.68 5.85
CA ARG A 183 9.84 11.66 6.29
C ARG A 183 9.43 12.93 7.03
N GLY A 184 8.13 13.23 7.04
CA GLY A 184 7.56 14.33 7.84
C GLY A 184 7.80 15.74 7.25
N GLY A 185 8.40 15.81 6.07
CA GLY A 185 8.48 17.03 5.25
C GLY A 185 7.19 17.30 4.48
N LYS A 186 7.14 18.45 3.79
CA LYS A 186 6.06 18.78 2.84
C LYS A 186 6.25 18.17 1.45
N GLY A 187 7.40 17.53 1.18
CA GLY A 187 7.78 17.09 -0.16
C GLY A 187 8.12 18.23 -1.12
N ARG A 188 8.51 17.89 -2.36
CA ARG A 188 8.81 18.80 -3.46
C ARG A 188 7.62 18.96 -4.39
N GLU A 189 7.48 20.13 -4.99
CA GLU A 189 6.46 20.37 -6.01
C GLU A 189 6.79 19.56 -7.28
N VAL A 190 5.82 18.79 -7.79
CA VAL A 190 6.00 17.92 -8.96
C VAL A 190 5.32 18.42 -10.23
N ILE A 191 4.32 19.29 -10.11
CA ILE A 191 3.68 19.97 -11.25
C ILE A 191 3.42 21.45 -10.91
N LYS A 192 3.55 22.34 -11.91
CA LYS A 192 3.39 23.80 -11.71
C LYS A 192 1.93 24.27 -11.67
N ARG A 193 1.01 23.56 -12.33
CA ARG A 193 -0.41 23.95 -12.49
C ARG A 193 -1.32 22.73 -12.32
N GLY A 194 -2.56 22.97 -11.87
CA GLY A 194 -3.56 21.93 -11.66
C GLY A 194 -3.47 21.23 -10.30
N GLN A 195 -4.02 20.03 -10.21
CA GLN A 195 -3.94 19.15 -9.03
C GLN A 195 -3.56 17.74 -9.47
N LEU A 196 -3.06 16.95 -8.53
CA LEU A 196 -2.95 15.51 -8.73
C LEU A 196 -4.25 14.87 -8.23
N ILE A 197 -4.90 14.05 -9.06
CA ILE A 197 -6.27 13.59 -8.81
C ILE A 197 -6.37 12.08 -8.55
N GLY A 198 -5.28 11.33 -8.72
CA GLY A 198 -5.24 9.91 -8.41
C GLY A 198 -4.03 9.19 -8.98
N VAL A 199 -3.86 7.94 -8.59
CA VAL A 199 -2.81 7.05 -9.10
C VAL A 199 -3.30 6.34 -10.37
N VAL A 200 -2.45 6.28 -11.39
CA VAL A 200 -2.67 5.40 -12.54
C VAL A 200 -2.36 3.98 -12.08
N ARG A 201 -3.40 3.14 -12.02
CA ARG A 201 -3.25 1.71 -11.71
C ARG A 201 -3.05 0.96 -13.01
N GLU A 202 -1.93 0.28 -13.14
CA GLU A 202 -1.72 -0.66 -14.23
C GLU A 202 -2.64 -1.87 -14.00
N VAL A 203 -3.36 -2.26 -15.05
CA VAL A 203 -4.17 -3.48 -15.01
C VAL A 203 -3.20 -4.64 -15.14
N PRO A 204 -3.15 -5.57 -14.16
CA PRO A 204 -2.27 -6.72 -14.28
C PRO A 204 -2.66 -7.52 -15.53
N VAL A 205 -1.68 -7.80 -16.38
CA VAL A 205 -1.86 -8.71 -17.51
C VAL A 205 -2.00 -10.12 -16.93
N ALA A 206 -2.93 -10.90 -17.48
CA ALA A 206 -3.07 -12.30 -17.07
C ALA A 206 -1.72 -13.02 -17.27
N PRO A 207 -1.23 -13.79 -16.29
CA PRO A 207 -0.02 -14.57 -16.47
C PRO A 207 -0.21 -15.54 -17.65
N PRO A 208 0.86 -15.88 -18.38
CA PRO A 208 0.78 -16.91 -19.41
C PRO A 208 0.25 -18.21 -18.78
N VAL A 209 -0.54 -18.95 -19.56
CA VAL A 209 -0.99 -20.29 -19.15
C VAL A 209 0.25 -21.11 -18.83
N PHE A 210 0.25 -21.80 -17.69
CA PHE A 210 1.29 -22.78 -17.38
C PHE A 210 1.33 -23.79 -18.54
N ALA A 211 2.38 -23.72 -19.36
CA ALA A 211 2.66 -24.79 -20.31
C ALA A 211 3.13 -25.99 -19.49
N ASP A 212 2.49 -27.14 -19.68
CA ASP A 212 3.01 -28.39 -19.12
C ASP A 212 4.45 -28.53 -19.60
N ALA A 213 5.39 -28.60 -18.65
CA ALA A 213 6.74 -29.00 -18.97
C ALA A 213 6.63 -30.38 -19.62
N GLU A 214 7.00 -30.48 -20.90
CA GLU A 214 7.05 -31.75 -21.60
C GLU A 214 7.80 -32.77 -20.73
N ALA A 215 7.14 -33.91 -20.49
CA ALA A 215 7.60 -34.99 -19.63
C ALA A 215 8.86 -35.69 -20.14
#